data_AF-A0A916JBB1-F1
#
_entry.id   AF-A0A916JBB1-F1
#
_cell.length_a   1.000
_cell.length_b   1.000
_cell.length_c   1.000
_cell.angle_alpha   90.00
_cell.angle_beta   90.00
_cell.angle_gamma   90.00
#
_symmetry.space_group_name_H-M   'P 1'
#
loop_
_entity.id
_entity.type
_entity.pdbx_description
1 polymer ?
#
loop_
_entity_poly.entity_id
_entity_poly.type
_entity_poly.pdbx_seq_one_letter_code
_entity_poly.pdbx_strand_id
1 'polypeptide(L)'
;MTNTITYPLRALGIPAAIDFITNWGNANGGGHAWNALVLNNGKDIPFLGFEASPPDYSPFRIYKSTKRYPPKIFRKTFSTNTAALSNLVSATDAIPSSLNFDRFVDVTHHYLPTKNIKVTLKSKVCPELAYLSVFSNGFWQPVYWAKGNSGSYIYDRMATGLLYMPIMFGNSKINGALDYPFAVLEQGITRFKPEKDRLQDIMITNTQSLELDALALFGLDISSETFYHRMEAVMSDENRSKPINGKIYKLFYWDYGWVLAGEKKNIT
;
A
#
# COMPACT_ATOMS: atom_id res chain seq x y z
N MET A 1 -4.86 -13.72 15.41
CA MET A 1 -3.93 -13.33 16.49
C MET A 1 -4.34 -12.05 17.20
N THR A 2 -4.55 -10.93 16.48
CA THR A 2 -4.83 -9.62 17.11
C THR A 2 -6.04 -9.61 18.05
N ASN A 3 -7.14 -10.27 17.69
CA ASN A 3 -8.32 -10.40 18.57
C ASN A 3 -8.01 -11.13 19.89
N THR A 4 -7.20 -12.20 19.84
CA THR A 4 -6.95 -13.10 20.97
C THR A 4 -6.34 -12.37 22.17
N ILE A 5 -5.45 -11.40 21.93
CA ILE A 5 -4.81 -10.62 22.99
C ILE A 5 -5.56 -9.31 23.33
N THR A 6 -6.26 -8.72 22.36
CA THR A 6 -6.90 -7.41 22.58
C THR A 6 -8.01 -7.48 23.63
N TYR A 7 -8.85 -8.52 23.61
CA TYR A 7 -9.96 -8.63 24.55
C TYR A 7 -9.50 -8.86 26.00
N PRO A 8 -8.55 -9.78 26.29
CA PRO A 8 -7.97 -9.90 27.63
C PRO A 8 -7.35 -8.60 28.15
N LEU A 9 -6.57 -7.89 27.32
CA LEU A 9 -5.97 -6.62 27.72
C LEU A 9 -7.04 -5.58 28.10
N ARG A 10 -8.09 -5.45 27.28
CA ARG A 10 -9.22 -4.55 27.60
C ARG A 10 -9.95 -4.94 28.87
N ALA A 11 -10.14 -6.24 29.13
CA ALA A 11 -10.76 -6.74 30.37
C ALA A 11 -9.93 -6.39 31.61
N LEU A 12 -8.60 -6.27 31.46
CA LEU A 12 -7.67 -5.84 32.50
C LEU A 12 -7.48 -4.31 32.57
N GLY A 13 -8.28 -3.53 31.84
CA GLY A 13 -8.18 -2.06 31.81
C GLY A 13 -7.01 -1.52 31.00
N ILE A 14 -6.32 -2.36 30.23
CA ILE A 14 -5.23 -1.94 29.36
C ILE A 14 -5.81 -1.42 28.03
N PRO A 15 -5.52 -0.18 27.61
CA PRO A 15 -6.11 0.43 26.43
C PRO A 15 -5.49 -0.15 25.15
N ALA A 16 -5.94 -1.33 24.73
CA ALA A 16 -5.49 -1.98 23.52
C ALA A 16 -6.48 -1.77 22.34
N ALA A 17 -5.94 -1.63 21.13
CA ALA A 17 -6.68 -1.55 19.88
C ALA A 17 -6.12 -2.50 18.81
N ILE A 18 -6.86 -2.65 17.72
CA ILE A 18 -6.43 -3.39 16.53
C ILE A 18 -6.33 -2.40 15.39
N ASP A 19 -5.13 -2.26 14.87
CA ASP A 19 -4.84 -1.43 13.70
C ASP A 19 -4.57 -2.33 12.51
N PHE A 20 -4.97 -1.89 11.33
CA PHE A 20 -4.89 -2.69 10.12
C PHE A 20 -4.73 -1.82 8.87
N ILE A 21 -4.24 -2.47 7.82
CA ILE A 21 -4.09 -1.93 6.48
C ILE A 21 -4.83 -2.84 5.52
N THR A 22 -5.24 -2.30 4.38
CA THR A 22 -5.88 -3.08 3.31
C THR A 22 -4.85 -3.58 2.30
N ASN A 23 -3.79 -2.79 2.08
CA ASN A 23 -2.73 -3.05 1.11
C ASN A 23 -1.42 -2.37 1.53
N TRP A 24 -0.30 -2.88 1.03
CA TRP A 24 0.99 -2.18 1.05
C TRP A 24 1.11 -1.25 -0.17
N GLY A 25 1.81 -0.12 -0.01
CA GLY A 25 1.97 0.89 -1.05
C GLY A 25 3.26 0.81 -1.86
N ASN A 26 4.32 0.19 -1.32
CA ASN A 26 5.63 0.04 -1.95
C ASN A 26 6.03 -1.43 -2.17
N ALA A 27 5.15 -2.38 -1.88
CA ALA A 27 5.40 -3.80 -2.01
C ALA A 27 4.10 -4.52 -2.33
N ASN A 28 4.22 -5.71 -2.90
CA ASN A 28 3.09 -6.60 -3.09
C ASN A 28 2.59 -7.14 -1.75
N GLY A 29 1.27 -7.23 -1.61
CA GLY A 29 0.63 -7.89 -0.48
C GLY A 29 -0.75 -7.34 -0.16
N GLY A 30 -1.55 -8.19 0.48
CA GLY A 30 -2.89 -7.83 0.96
C GLY A 30 -2.86 -7.13 2.32
N GLY A 31 -4.00 -7.20 3.01
CA GLY A 31 -4.16 -6.59 4.31
C GLY A 31 -3.26 -7.21 5.37
N HIS A 32 -2.97 -6.41 6.40
CA HIS A 32 -2.22 -6.83 7.57
C HIS A 32 -2.80 -6.13 8.80
N ALA A 33 -2.69 -6.75 9.97
CA ALA A 33 -3.22 -6.20 11.21
C ALA A 33 -2.29 -6.49 12.37
N TRP A 34 -2.20 -5.54 13.30
CA TRP A 34 -1.43 -5.63 14.53
C TRP A 34 -2.23 -5.07 15.70
N ASN A 35 -1.68 -5.20 16.90
CA ASN A 35 -2.23 -4.61 18.10
C ASN A 35 -1.54 -3.28 18.41
N ALA A 36 -2.24 -2.37 19.07
CA ALA A 36 -1.67 -1.09 19.49
C ALA A 36 -2.08 -0.80 20.93
N LEU A 37 -1.12 -0.41 21.78
CA LEU A 37 -1.42 0.24 23.05
C LEU A 37 -1.74 1.71 22.74
N VAL A 38 -2.96 2.13 23.07
CA VAL A 38 -3.47 3.46 22.80
C VAL A 38 -3.04 4.37 23.95
N LEU A 39 -2.16 5.32 23.64
CA LEU A 39 -1.60 6.23 24.63
C LEU A 39 -2.21 7.63 24.50
N ASN A 40 -2.35 8.32 25.63
CA ASN A 40 -2.94 9.68 25.68
C ASN A 40 -2.11 10.75 24.94
N ASN A 41 -0.87 10.45 24.54
CA ASN A 41 0.03 11.38 23.84
C ASN A 41 -0.02 11.24 22.31
N GLY A 42 -0.94 10.44 21.76
CA GLY A 42 -1.08 10.23 20.31
C GLY A 42 0.03 9.40 19.67
N LYS A 43 0.94 8.81 20.46
CA LYS A 43 1.98 7.88 19.99
C LYS A 43 1.62 6.47 20.44
N ASP A 44 0.78 5.82 19.65
CA ASP A 44 0.39 4.43 19.94
C ASP A 44 1.61 3.50 19.84
N ILE A 45 1.69 2.51 20.73
CA ILE A 45 2.79 1.54 20.72
C ILE A 45 2.30 0.25 20.05
N PRO A 46 2.78 -0.07 18.83
CA PRO A 46 2.39 -1.29 18.15
C PRO A 46 3.05 -2.51 18.79
N PHE A 47 2.34 -3.63 18.73
CA PHE A 47 2.83 -4.96 19.11
C PHE A 47 2.06 -6.03 18.31
N LEU A 48 2.54 -7.27 18.32
CA LEU A 48 1.94 -8.34 17.54
C LEU A 48 1.63 -9.55 18.40
N GLY A 49 0.41 -9.60 18.94
CA GLY A 49 -0.08 -10.78 19.66
C GLY A 49 0.91 -11.28 20.71
N PHE A 50 1.34 -12.53 20.54
CA PHE A 50 2.38 -13.19 21.33
C PHE A 50 3.72 -13.30 20.59
N GLU A 51 3.82 -12.75 19.37
CA GLU A 51 5.01 -12.86 18.52
C GLU A 51 6.03 -11.75 18.78
N ALA A 52 5.55 -10.55 19.11
CA ALA A 52 6.42 -9.42 19.42
C ALA A 52 5.80 -8.53 20.50
N SER A 53 6.58 -8.31 21.56
CA SER A 53 6.19 -7.47 22.69
C SER A 53 6.39 -5.97 22.36
N PRO A 54 5.58 -5.08 22.94
CA PRO A 54 5.85 -3.65 22.89
C PRO A 54 7.12 -3.30 23.70
N PRO A 55 7.90 -2.27 23.33
CA PRO A 55 7.70 -1.36 22.19
C PRO A 55 8.47 -1.76 20.91
N ASP A 56 9.12 -2.93 20.91
CA ASP A 56 10.16 -3.24 19.91
C ASP A 56 9.60 -3.69 18.55
N TYR A 57 8.29 -3.92 18.47
CA TYR A 57 7.63 -4.28 17.23
C TYR A 57 7.48 -3.07 16.30
N SER A 58 7.89 -3.24 15.05
CA SER A 58 7.68 -2.26 13.98
C SER A 58 6.83 -2.91 12.88
N PRO A 59 5.55 -2.53 12.72
CA PRO A 59 4.64 -3.19 11.77
C PRO A 59 5.10 -3.09 10.30
N PHE A 60 6.00 -2.15 10.02
CA PHE A 60 6.52 -1.87 8.69
C PHE A 60 7.82 -2.59 8.37
N ARG A 61 8.53 -3.12 9.37
CA ARG A 61 9.88 -3.66 9.19
C ARG A 61 9.79 -5.08 8.62
N ILE A 62 10.53 -5.33 7.52
CA ILE A 62 10.75 -6.68 7.01
C ILE A 62 11.97 -7.27 7.72
N TYR A 63 13.11 -6.61 7.58
CA TYR A 63 14.38 -7.01 8.17
C TYR A 63 15.33 -5.81 8.23
N LYS A 64 16.02 -5.62 9.37
CA LYS A 64 16.90 -4.46 9.62
C LYS A 64 16.26 -3.12 9.15
N SER A 65 16.85 -2.46 8.16
CA SER A 65 16.38 -1.17 7.61
C SER A 65 15.28 -1.30 6.55
N THR A 66 15.06 -2.50 6.01
CA THR A 66 14.11 -2.76 4.92
C THR A 66 12.67 -2.72 5.43
N LYS A 67 11.81 -1.95 4.75
CA LYS A 67 10.46 -1.61 5.23
C LYS A 67 9.42 -1.65 4.12
N ARG A 68 8.17 -1.94 4.51
CA ARG A 68 6.98 -1.72 3.71
C ARG A 68 6.15 -0.61 4.30
N TYR A 69 5.55 0.21 3.45
CA TYR A 69 4.76 1.36 3.85
C TYR A 69 3.33 1.22 3.34
N PRO A 70 2.33 1.21 4.22
CA PRO A 70 0.94 1.24 3.81
C PRO A 70 0.52 2.67 3.42
N PRO A 71 -0.43 2.82 2.49
CA PRO A 71 -0.98 4.13 2.13
C PRO A 71 -1.92 4.69 3.20
N LYS A 72 -2.56 3.78 3.97
CA LYS A 72 -3.57 4.05 5.00
C LYS A 72 -3.50 3.02 6.10
N ILE A 73 -3.75 3.46 7.32
CA ILE A 73 -3.83 2.63 8.51
C ILE A 73 -5.13 2.99 9.25
N PHE A 74 -5.94 1.98 9.50
CA PHE A 74 -7.23 2.12 10.15
C PHE A 74 -7.22 1.39 11.50
N ARG A 75 -7.85 1.98 12.49
CA ARG A 75 -8.08 1.37 13.81
C ARG A 75 -9.51 0.88 13.90
N LYS A 76 -9.71 -0.38 14.28
CA LYS A 76 -11.06 -0.92 14.55
C LYS A 76 -11.68 -0.22 15.76
N THR A 77 -12.93 0.21 15.61
CA THR A 77 -13.74 0.80 16.68
C THR A 77 -14.99 -0.03 16.93
N PHE A 78 -15.70 0.28 18.02
CA PHE A 78 -17.01 -0.29 18.27
C PHE A 78 -18.14 0.53 17.67
N SER A 79 -17.98 1.85 17.54
CA SER A 79 -18.98 2.72 16.89
C SER A 79 -18.86 2.65 15.37
N THR A 80 -20.01 2.76 14.70
CA THR A 80 -20.07 2.97 13.25
C THR A 80 -19.54 4.36 12.92
N ASN A 81 -18.69 4.44 11.91
CA ASN A 81 -18.18 5.66 11.32
C ASN A 81 -19.12 6.10 10.20
N THR A 82 -19.84 7.20 10.41
CA THR A 82 -20.79 7.75 9.44
C THR A 82 -20.14 8.21 8.13
N ALA A 83 -18.84 8.49 8.14
CA ALA A 83 -18.06 8.83 6.95
C ALA A 83 -17.48 7.60 6.21
N ALA A 84 -17.72 6.38 6.70
CA ALA A 84 -17.31 5.16 6.01
C ALA A 84 -17.97 5.05 4.63
N LEU A 85 -17.25 4.50 3.65
CA LEU A 85 -17.72 4.40 2.27
C LEU A 85 -19.07 3.68 2.15
N SER A 86 -19.26 2.60 2.92
CA SER A 86 -20.52 1.83 2.98
C SER A 86 -21.71 2.61 3.51
N ASN A 87 -21.48 3.72 4.20
CA ASN A 87 -22.52 4.62 4.70
C ASN A 87 -22.74 5.82 3.75
N LEU A 88 -21.84 6.04 2.79
CA LEU A 88 -21.93 7.13 1.82
C LEU A 88 -22.54 6.69 0.48
N VAL A 89 -22.56 5.38 0.20
CA VAL A 89 -22.98 4.81 -1.09
C VAL A 89 -23.99 3.70 -0.88
N SER A 90 -25.15 3.81 -1.52
CA SER A 90 -26.19 2.78 -1.45
C SER A 90 -25.91 1.58 -2.36
N ALA A 91 -25.20 1.80 -3.47
CA ALA A 91 -24.83 0.76 -4.43
C ALA A 91 -23.60 -0.02 -3.93
N THR A 92 -23.80 -1.26 -3.48
CA THR A 92 -22.74 -2.09 -2.89
C THR A 92 -21.65 -2.47 -3.89
N ASP A 93 -21.99 -2.57 -5.17
CA ASP A 93 -21.06 -2.82 -6.28
C ASP A 93 -20.16 -1.61 -6.59
N ALA A 94 -20.44 -0.43 -6.03
CA ALA A 94 -19.54 0.72 -6.08
C ALA A 94 -18.49 0.72 -4.97
N ILE A 95 -18.54 -0.24 -4.03
CA ILE A 95 -17.63 -0.34 -2.88
C ILE A 95 -16.57 -1.42 -3.16
N PRO A 96 -15.28 -1.07 -3.27
CA PRO A 96 -14.21 -2.07 -3.29
C PRO A 96 -14.25 -2.94 -2.05
N SER A 97 -14.07 -4.26 -2.21
CA SER A 97 -14.08 -5.21 -1.08
C SER A 97 -13.05 -4.85 -0.01
N SER A 98 -11.89 -4.33 -0.42
CA SER A 98 -10.83 -3.84 0.46
C SER A 98 -11.27 -2.69 1.36
N LEU A 99 -12.33 -1.95 1.00
CA LEU A 99 -12.84 -0.77 1.70
C LEU A 99 -14.24 -0.97 2.26
N ASN A 100 -14.74 -2.20 2.26
CA ASN A 100 -16.07 -2.54 2.79
C ASN A 100 -16.01 -2.79 4.30
N PHE A 101 -15.82 -1.72 5.07
CA PHE A 101 -15.87 -1.74 6.53
C PHE A 101 -16.35 -0.38 7.06
N ASP A 102 -17.12 -0.37 8.15
CA ASP A 102 -17.79 0.81 8.68
C ASP A 102 -17.37 1.19 10.11
N ARG A 103 -16.68 0.33 10.84
CA ARG A 103 -16.30 0.54 12.25
C ARG A 103 -14.82 0.79 12.39
N PHE A 104 -14.40 1.98 12.00
CA PHE A 104 -12.99 2.36 12.05
C PHE A 104 -12.76 3.86 12.24
N VAL A 105 -11.55 4.21 12.65
CA VAL A 105 -10.98 5.57 12.53
C VAL A 105 -9.65 5.52 11.80
N ASP A 106 -9.27 6.60 11.13
CA ASP A 106 -7.98 6.73 10.45
C ASP A 106 -6.88 7.15 11.43
N VAL A 107 -5.87 6.29 11.60
CA VAL A 107 -4.71 6.50 12.48
C VAL A 107 -3.41 6.56 11.69
N THR A 108 -3.45 6.77 10.37
CA THR A 108 -2.26 6.78 9.50
C THR A 108 -1.19 7.75 10.02
N HIS A 109 -1.61 8.95 10.43
CA HIS A 109 -0.75 9.99 10.99
C HIS A 109 -0.10 9.67 12.34
N HIS A 110 -0.58 8.65 13.07
CA HIS A 110 0.09 8.19 14.30
C HIS A 110 1.37 7.40 13.99
N TYR A 111 1.48 6.88 12.76
CA TYR A 111 2.56 5.97 12.35
C TYR A 111 3.47 6.55 11.26
N LEU A 112 2.92 7.34 10.35
CA LEU A 112 3.62 7.82 9.14
C LEU A 112 3.37 9.31 8.91
N PRO A 113 4.31 10.00 8.25
CA PRO A 113 4.03 11.34 7.71
C PRO A 113 2.88 11.27 6.70
N THR A 114 1.93 12.20 6.83
CA THR A 114 0.75 12.26 5.97
C THR A 114 0.54 13.64 5.37
N LYS A 115 -0.11 13.68 4.21
CA LYS A 115 -0.56 14.92 3.55
C LYS A 115 -1.97 14.75 3.00
N ASN A 116 -2.71 15.85 2.93
CA ASN A 116 -3.97 15.90 2.19
C ASN A 116 -3.66 16.05 0.70
N ILE A 117 -4.10 15.08 -0.10
CA ILE A 117 -3.82 15.06 -1.53
C ILE A 117 -5.02 15.63 -2.26
N LYS A 118 -4.82 16.74 -2.98
CA LYS A 118 -5.83 17.30 -3.89
C LYS A 118 -5.55 16.83 -5.32
N VAL A 119 -6.50 16.12 -5.91
CA VAL A 119 -6.50 15.77 -7.34
C VAL A 119 -7.62 16.55 -8.01
N THR A 120 -7.27 17.36 -9.01
CA THR A 120 -8.24 18.07 -9.84
C THR A 120 -8.20 17.49 -11.23
N LEU A 121 -9.29 16.84 -11.63
CA LEU A 121 -9.42 16.25 -12.95
C LEU A 121 -9.67 17.35 -13.97
N LYS A 122 -8.96 17.28 -15.10
CA LYS A 122 -9.19 18.16 -16.26
C LYS A 122 -10.15 17.55 -17.29
N SER A 123 -10.72 16.38 -16.98
CA SER A 123 -11.58 15.61 -17.88
C SER A 123 -13.04 16.05 -17.79
N LYS A 124 -13.80 15.83 -18.87
CA LYS A 124 -15.27 15.98 -18.87
C LYS A 124 -15.96 14.97 -17.94
N VAL A 125 -15.31 13.84 -17.67
CA VAL A 125 -15.83 12.80 -16.76
C VAL A 125 -15.30 13.06 -15.36
N CYS A 126 -16.20 13.52 -14.48
CA CYS A 126 -15.93 13.72 -13.06
C CYS A 126 -16.91 12.85 -12.25
N PRO A 127 -16.51 11.64 -11.84
CA PRO A 127 -17.41 10.76 -11.07
C PRO A 127 -17.73 11.37 -9.70
N GLU A 128 -18.87 11.02 -9.12
CA GLU A 128 -19.20 11.45 -7.75
C GLU A 128 -18.16 10.96 -6.74
N LEU A 129 -17.64 9.74 -6.94
CA LEU A 129 -16.56 9.17 -6.13
C LEU A 129 -15.36 8.83 -6.99
N ALA A 130 -14.18 9.19 -6.49
CA ALA A 130 -12.92 8.76 -7.04
C ALA A 130 -12.09 8.08 -5.95
N TYR A 131 -11.30 7.09 -6.35
CA TYR A 131 -10.47 6.32 -5.44
C TYR A 131 -9.00 6.61 -5.70
N LEU A 132 -8.19 6.66 -4.63
CA LEU A 132 -6.75 6.49 -4.78
C LEU A 132 -6.42 5.00 -4.63
N SER A 133 -5.53 4.56 -5.50
CA SER A 133 -5.04 3.19 -5.54
C SER A 133 -3.52 3.12 -5.47
N VAL A 134 -3.02 1.99 -5.02
CA VAL A 134 -1.58 1.63 -5.03
C VAL A 134 -1.35 0.44 -5.94
N PHE A 135 -0.13 0.28 -6.43
CA PHE A 135 0.20 -0.84 -7.30
C PHE A 135 0.59 -2.07 -6.48
N SER A 136 -0.16 -3.17 -6.63
CA SER A 136 0.15 -4.44 -5.98
C SER A 136 -0.28 -5.61 -6.86
N ASN A 137 0.60 -6.60 -7.00
CA ASN A 137 0.39 -7.83 -7.75
C ASN A 137 -0.04 -7.62 -9.21
N GLY A 138 0.47 -6.58 -9.88
CA GLY A 138 0.11 -6.29 -11.28
C GLY A 138 -1.15 -5.44 -11.46
N PHE A 139 -1.84 -5.11 -10.38
CA PHE A 139 -3.11 -4.37 -10.41
C PHE A 139 -3.07 -3.12 -9.53
N TRP A 140 -3.87 -2.12 -9.90
CA TRP A 140 -4.12 -0.95 -9.09
C TRP A 140 -5.19 -1.25 -8.05
N GLN A 141 -4.83 -1.30 -6.77
CA GLN A 141 -5.73 -1.67 -5.67
C GLN A 141 -6.29 -0.41 -5.00
N PRO A 142 -7.62 -0.19 -4.97
CA PRO A 142 -8.22 0.93 -4.25
C PRO A 142 -7.90 0.85 -2.74
N VAL A 143 -7.42 1.96 -2.18
CA VAL A 143 -7.01 2.05 -0.75
C VAL A 143 -7.66 3.20 -0.01
N TYR A 144 -8.21 4.19 -0.73
CA TYR A 144 -8.97 5.28 -0.13
C TYR A 144 -9.88 5.94 -1.16
N TRP A 145 -10.84 6.74 -0.71
CA TRP A 145 -11.82 7.40 -1.56
C TRP A 145 -11.95 8.89 -1.21
N ALA A 146 -12.52 9.64 -2.14
CA ALA A 146 -12.97 11.01 -1.92
C ALA A 146 -14.21 11.28 -2.77
N LYS A 147 -15.15 12.05 -2.21
CA LYS A 147 -16.28 12.59 -2.96
C LYS A 147 -15.84 13.79 -3.78
N GLY A 148 -16.26 13.84 -5.03
CA GLY A 148 -15.94 14.91 -5.96
C GLY A 148 -16.71 16.18 -5.64
N ASN A 149 -16.03 17.31 -5.76
CA ASN A 149 -16.61 18.64 -5.76
C ASN A 149 -16.07 19.41 -6.98
N SER A 150 -16.91 19.63 -7.98
CA SER A 150 -16.54 20.29 -9.25
C SER A 150 -15.27 19.70 -9.90
N GLY A 151 -15.15 18.38 -9.93
CA GLY A 151 -13.98 17.68 -10.49
C GLY A 151 -12.72 17.71 -9.62
N SER A 152 -12.82 18.22 -8.39
CA SER A 152 -11.76 18.19 -7.39
C SER A 152 -12.05 17.17 -6.30
N TYR A 153 -11.03 16.41 -5.93
CA TYR A 153 -11.08 15.33 -4.93
C TYR A 153 -9.98 15.58 -3.90
N ILE A 154 -10.33 15.52 -2.62
CA ILE A 154 -9.38 15.68 -1.51
C ILE A 154 -9.34 14.38 -0.72
N TYR A 155 -8.18 13.73 -0.74
CA TYR A 155 -7.90 12.53 0.02
C TYR A 155 -7.16 12.94 1.29
N ASP A 156 -7.87 12.89 2.42
CA ASP A 156 -7.32 13.28 3.73
C ASP A 156 -6.19 12.34 4.15
N ARG A 157 -5.17 12.84 4.85
CA ARG A 157 -4.12 12.09 5.59
C ARG A 157 -3.55 10.86 4.85
N MET A 158 -3.18 11.00 3.59
CA MET A 158 -2.53 9.93 2.81
C MET A 158 -1.04 9.87 3.18
N ALA A 159 -0.49 8.67 3.33
CA ALA A 159 0.94 8.51 3.61
C ALA A 159 1.82 9.08 2.47
N THR A 160 2.92 9.73 2.83
CA THR A 160 3.90 10.24 1.84
C THR A 160 4.95 9.18 1.49
N GLY A 161 5.71 9.40 0.42
CA GLY A 161 6.75 8.49 -0.07
C GLY A 161 6.21 7.35 -0.95
N LEU A 162 4.96 7.45 -1.41
CA LEU A 162 4.27 6.39 -2.15
C LEU A 162 3.77 6.87 -3.52
N LEU A 163 3.60 5.90 -4.43
CA LEU A 163 3.00 6.07 -5.75
C LEU A 163 1.50 5.78 -5.67
N TYR A 164 0.70 6.71 -6.17
CA TYR A 164 -0.75 6.59 -6.21
C TYR A 164 -1.28 6.72 -7.63
N MET A 165 -2.41 6.07 -7.91
CA MET A 165 -3.18 6.31 -9.13
C MET A 165 -4.64 6.61 -8.79
N PRO A 166 -5.20 7.72 -9.29
CA PRO A 166 -6.62 8.01 -9.14
C PRO A 166 -7.42 7.18 -10.15
N ILE A 167 -8.43 6.47 -9.66
CA ILE A 167 -9.22 5.53 -10.44
C ILE A 167 -10.71 5.68 -10.18
N MET A 168 -11.49 5.21 -11.14
CA MET A 168 -12.92 5.00 -11.00
C MET A 168 -13.20 3.53 -10.67
N PHE A 169 -14.12 3.29 -9.73
CA PHE A 169 -14.57 1.95 -9.37
C PHE A 169 -16.11 1.91 -9.36
N GLY A 170 -16.68 0.83 -9.87
CA GLY A 170 -18.12 0.60 -9.93
C GLY A 170 -18.44 -0.71 -10.64
N ASN A 171 -19.64 -1.26 -10.47
CA ASN A 171 -19.99 -2.59 -10.98
C ASN A 171 -18.98 -3.68 -10.54
N SER A 172 -18.52 -3.58 -9.29
CA SER A 172 -17.55 -4.47 -8.64
C SER A 172 -16.18 -4.56 -9.33
N LYS A 173 -15.81 -3.56 -10.13
CA LYS A 173 -14.52 -3.52 -10.84
C LYS A 173 -13.97 -2.11 -11.01
N ILE A 174 -12.69 -2.05 -11.37
CA ILE A 174 -12.03 -0.80 -11.75
C ILE A 174 -12.47 -0.44 -13.17
N ASN A 175 -13.06 0.74 -13.33
CA ASN A 175 -13.64 1.21 -14.60
C ASN A 175 -12.72 2.19 -15.35
N GLY A 176 -11.49 2.39 -14.89
CA GLY A 176 -10.46 3.17 -15.58
C GLY A 176 -9.65 4.07 -14.67
N ALA A 177 -8.53 4.57 -15.20
CA ALA A 177 -7.73 5.62 -14.56
C ALA A 177 -8.36 7.00 -14.84
N LEU A 178 -8.36 7.87 -13.84
CA LEU A 178 -8.87 9.24 -13.94
C LEU A 178 -7.78 10.26 -14.31
N ASP A 179 -6.52 9.96 -13.98
CA ASP A 179 -5.32 10.76 -14.27
C ASP A 179 -4.10 9.81 -14.35
N TYR A 180 -2.93 10.36 -14.66
CA TYR A 180 -1.65 9.66 -14.56
C TYR A 180 -1.28 9.33 -13.10
N PRO A 181 -0.51 8.26 -12.88
CA PRO A 181 0.02 7.95 -11.55
C PRO A 181 0.95 9.07 -11.06
N PHE A 182 1.01 9.26 -9.75
CA PHE A 182 1.81 10.32 -9.15
C PHE A 182 2.42 9.90 -7.81
N ALA A 183 3.64 10.35 -7.54
CA ALA A 183 4.30 10.15 -6.26
C ALA A 183 4.06 11.36 -5.35
N VAL A 184 3.80 11.08 -4.08
CA VAL A 184 3.63 12.11 -3.04
C VAL A 184 4.93 12.19 -2.26
N LEU A 185 5.79 13.12 -2.60
CA LEU A 185 7.11 13.28 -2.01
C LEU A 185 7.10 14.39 -0.94
N GLU A 186 8.22 14.52 -0.23
CA GLU A 186 8.40 15.59 0.74
C GLU A 186 8.29 16.97 0.06
N GLN A 187 8.90 17.11 -1.13
CA GLN A 187 8.94 18.37 -1.88
C GLN A 187 7.61 18.70 -2.61
N GLY A 188 6.71 17.72 -2.76
CA GLY A 188 5.45 17.91 -3.47
C GLY A 188 4.98 16.67 -4.22
N ILE A 189 4.04 16.86 -5.14
CA ILE A 189 3.49 15.78 -5.98
C ILE A 189 4.18 15.78 -7.34
N THR A 190 4.75 14.65 -7.73
CA THR A 190 5.32 14.44 -9.07
C THR A 190 4.41 13.50 -9.87
N ARG A 191 3.87 13.96 -10.99
CA ARG A 191 3.02 13.15 -11.90
C ARG A 191 3.87 12.47 -12.96
N PHE A 192 3.59 11.19 -13.23
CA PHE A 192 4.30 10.39 -14.21
C PHE A 192 3.47 10.22 -15.47
N LYS A 193 3.49 11.26 -16.31
CA LYS A 193 3.00 11.17 -17.69
C LYS A 193 4.12 10.60 -18.57
N PRO A 194 3.86 9.57 -19.38
CA PRO A 194 4.87 9.02 -20.28
C PRO A 194 5.24 10.04 -21.37
N GLU A 195 6.54 10.16 -21.61
CA GLU A 195 7.10 10.88 -22.76
C GLU A 195 7.20 9.90 -23.93
N LYS A 196 6.58 10.23 -25.06
CA LYS A 196 6.46 9.32 -26.21
C LYS A 196 7.47 9.63 -27.31
N ASP A 197 7.93 10.88 -27.37
CA ASP A 197 8.79 11.35 -28.46
C ASP A 197 10.28 11.21 -28.13
N ARG A 198 10.62 10.84 -26.88
CA ARG A 198 12.00 10.65 -26.42
C ARG A 198 12.14 9.32 -25.69
N LEU A 199 12.69 8.34 -26.40
CA LEU A 199 13.00 7.03 -25.85
C LEU A 199 14.34 7.03 -25.10
N GLN A 200 14.46 6.12 -24.13
CA GLN A 200 15.69 5.89 -23.37
C GLN A 200 15.89 4.39 -23.16
N ASP A 201 17.16 3.97 -23.10
CA ASP A 201 17.51 2.62 -22.72
C ASP A 201 17.47 2.47 -21.20
N ILE A 202 16.90 1.35 -20.72
CA ILE A 202 16.84 1.02 -19.29
C ILE A 202 17.60 -0.28 -19.07
N MET A 203 18.61 -0.23 -18.20
CA MET A 203 19.30 -1.42 -17.73
C MET A 203 18.52 -2.03 -16.57
N ILE A 204 18.07 -3.27 -16.74
CA ILE A 204 17.40 -4.04 -15.68
C ILE A 204 18.45 -4.89 -14.97
N THR A 205 18.87 -4.47 -13.77
CA THR A 205 19.80 -5.23 -12.93
C THR A 205 19.11 -6.26 -12.06
N ASN A 206 17.85 -6.00 -11.70
CA ASN A 206 17.03 -6.83 -10.84
C ASN A 206 15.59 -6.80 -11.35
N THR A 207 14.90 -7.91 -11.19
CA THR A 207 13.51 -8.11 -11.65
C THR A 207 12.48 -7.81 -10.56
N GLN A 208 12.93 -7.63 -9.32
CA GLN A 208 12.10 -7.24 -8.17
C GLN A 208 12.86 -6.26 -7.25
N SER A 209 12.10 -5.57 -6.40
CA SER A 209 12.68 -4.70 -5.36
C SER A 209 13.37 -5.51 -4.26
N LEU A 210 14.17 -4.83 -3.44
CA LEU A 210 14.86 -5.46 -2.31
C LEU A 210 13.85 -6.01 -1.30
N GLU A 211 12.76 -5.28 -1.06
CA GLU A 211 11.67 -5.68 -0.19
C GLU A 211 11.01 -6.97 -0.67
N LEU A 212 10.76 -7.10 -1.97
CA LEU A 212 10.14 -8.29 -2.54
C LEU A 212 11.06 -9.51 -2.47
N ASP A 213 12.35 -9.34 -2.77
CA ASP A 213 13.33 -10.42 -2.62
C ASP A 213 13.44 -10.89 -1.15
N ALA A 214 13.43 -9.95 -0.20
CA ALA A 214 13.44 -10.27 1.23
C ALA A 214 12.16 -10.99 1.68
N LEU A 215 11.00 -10.54 1.20
CA LEU A 215 9.71 -11.16 1.53
C LEU A 215 9.59 -12.59 0.98
N ALA A 216 10.18 -12.86 -0.18
CA ALA A 216 10.14 -14.19 -0.79
C ALA A 216 10.75 -15.27 0.11
N LEU A 217 11.75 -14.91 0.95
CA LEU A 217 12.39 -15.86 1.87
C LEU A 217 11.44 -16.39 2.95
N PHE A 218 10.45 -15.60 3.38
CA PHE A 218 9.45 -16.05 4.37
C PHE A 218 8.49 -17.10 3.81
N GLY A 219 8.43 -17.26 2.48
CA GLY A 219 7.63 -18.29 1.82
C GLY A 219 8.39 -19.60 1.59
N LEU A 220 9.66 -19.68 1.99
CA LEU A 220 10.48 -20.88 1.84
C LEU A 220 10.44 -21.73 3.11
N ASP A 221 10.55 -23.05 2.94
CA ASP A 221 10.70 -23.99 4.05
C ASP A 221 12.17 -24.01 4.55
N ILE A 222 12.61 -22.88 5.09
CA ILE A 222 13.93 -22.68 5.69
C ILE A 222 13.77 -21.98 7.03
N SER A 223 14.64 -22.29 8.00
CA SER A 223 14.57 -21.72 9.34
C SER A 223 15.96 -21.42 9.90
N SER A 224 15.98 -20.71 11.03
CA SER A 224 17.17 -20.49 11.85
C SER A 224 18.34 -19.89 11.04
N GLU A 225 19.54 -20.42 11.21
CA GLU A 225 20.76 -19.88 10.63
C GLU A 225 20.69 -19.74 9.10
N THR A 226 20.16 -20.74 8.40
CA THR A 226 19.99 -20.71 6.93
C THR A 226 19.10 -19.56 6.48
N PHE A 227 18.02 -19.28 7.21
CA PHE A 227 17.14 -18.15 6.91
C PHE A 227 17.91 -16.83 7.03
N TYR A 228 18.65 -16.64 8.14
CA TYR A 228 19.40 -15.40 8.37
C TYR A 228 20.54 -15.21 7.37
N HIS A 229 21.31 -16.26 7.04
CA HIS A 229 22.36 -16.18 6.01
C HIS A 229 21.80 -15.78 4.65
N ARG A 230 20.66 -16.38 4.23
CA ARG A 230 20.01 -15.99 2.96
C ARG A 230 19.47 -14.57 3.01
N MET A 231 18.93 -14.15 4.16
CA MET A 231 18.46 -12.77 4.35
C MET A 231 19.61 -11.78 4.23
N GLU A 232 20.76 -12.02 4.88
CA GLU A 232 21.94 -11.17 4.73
C GLU A 232 22.43 -11.09 3.29
N ALA A 233 22.49 -12.23 2.58
CA ALA A 233 22.89 -12.25 1.16
C ALA A 233 21.93 -11.45 0.24
N VAL A 234 20.63 -11.42 0.55
CA VAL A 234 19.68 -10.53 -0.15
C VAL A 234 19.99 -9.07 0.18
N MET A 235 20.25 -8.75 1.46
CA MET A 235 20.52 -7.38 1.92
C MET A 235 21.86 -6.82 1.42
N SER A 236 22.84 -7.68 1.13
CA SER A 236 24.14 -7.29 0.54
C SER A 236 24.16 -7.25 -0.99
N ASP A 237 23.00 -7.40 -1.65
CA ASP A 237 22.83 -7.50 -3.12
C ASP A 237 23.44 -8.76 -3.77
N GLU A 238 24.01 -9.68 -3.00
CA GLU A 238 24.64 -10.92 -3.50
C GLU A 238 23.63 -11.91 -4.09
N ASN A 239 22.47 -12.05 -3.46
CA ASN A 239 21.44 -13.02 -3.87
C ASN A 239 20.11 -12.35 -4.19
N ARG A 240 20.10 -11.52 -5.23
CA ARG A 240 18.91 -10.81 -5.70
C ARG A 240 18.30 -11.46 -6.93
N SER A 241 17.06 -11.09 -7.23
CA SER A 241 16.33 -11.56 -8.42
C SER A 241 16.90 -11.01 -9.75
N LYS A 242 18.05 -11.51 -10.19
CA LYS A 242 18.68 -11.10 -11.46
C LYS A 242 17.88 -11.61 -12.69
N PRO A 243 17.96 -10.92 -13.83
CA PRO A 243 17.41 -11.43 -15.08
C PRO A 243 17.98 -12.82 -15.45
N ILE A 244 17.12 -13.73 -15.89
CA ILE A 244 17.45 -15.11 -16.22
C ILE A 244 18.00 -15.14 -17.66
N ASN A 245 19.16 -15.76 -17.86
CA ASN A 245 19.74 -15.91 -19.20
C ASN A 245 18.80 -16.70 -20.13
N GLY A 246 18.66 -16.24 -21.37
CA GLY A 246 17.77 -16.83 -22.36
C GLY A 246 16.29 -16.47 -22.21
N LYS A 247 15.88 -15.80 -21.13
CA LYS A 247 14.49 -15.38 -20.92
C LYS A 247 14.19 -14.07 -21.64
N ILE A 248 12.98 -13.97 -22.17
CA ILE A 248 12.45 -12.75 -22.80
C ILE A 248 11.78 -11.88 -21.73
N TYR A 249 12.14 -10.59 -21.74
CA TYR A 249 11.58 -9.57 -20.87
C TYR A 249 10.83 -8.53 -21.70
N LYS A 250 9.63 -8.18 -21.24
CA LYS A 250 8.78 -7.15 -21.84
C LYS A 250 8.73 -5.96 -20.90
N LEU A 251 9.04 -4.77 -21.43
CA LEU A 251 8.94 -3.52 -20.70
C LEU A 251 7.59 -2.89 -21.01
N PHE A 252 6.86 -2.47 -19.97
CA PHE A 252 5.59 -1.78 -20.11
C PHE A 252 5.65 -0.41 -19.43
N TYR A 253 4.94 0.56 -20.00
CA TYR A 253 4.62 1.82 -19.32
C TYR A 253 3.11 1.98 -19.21
N TRP A 254 2.68 2.88 -18.33
CA TRP A 254 1.26 3.17 -18.11
C TRP A 254 0.83 4.40 -18.91
N ASP A 255 -0.22 4.25 -19.74
CA ASP A 255 -0.91 5.34 -20.41
C ASP A 255 -2.41 5.02 -20.49
N TYR A 256 -3.11 5.22 -19.38
CA TYR A 256 -4.49 4.78 -19.18
C TYR A 256 -4.71 3.26 -19.39
N GLY A 257 -3.62 2.50 -19.33
CA GLY A 257 -3.53 1.07 -19.58
C GLY A 257 -2.07 0.67 -19.77
N TRP A 258 -1.78 -0.62 -19.73
CA TRP A 258 -0.44 -1.14 -19.98
C TRP A 258 -0.12 -1.11 -21.47
N VAL A 259 0.94 -0.38 -21.84
CA VAL A 259 1.44 -0.30 -23.21
C VAL A 259 2.82 -0.94 -23.28
N LEU A 260 3.00 -1.85 -24.24
CA LEU A 260 4.29 -2.50 -24.49
C LEU A 260 5.28 -1.47 -25.06
N ALA A 261 6.36 -1.21 -24.32
CA ALA A 261 7.43 -0.31 -24.71
C ALA A 261 8.49 -1.02 -25.57
N GLY A 262 8.73 -2.29 -25.26
CA GLY A 262 9.77 -3.07 -25.92
C GLY A 262 9.91 -4.46 -25.34
N GLU A 263 10.66 -5.30 -26.04
CA GLU A 263 10.94 -6.67 -25.67
C GLU A 263 12.41 -6.98 -25.95
N LYS A 264 13.08 -7.65 -25.01
CA LYS A 264 14.48 -8.07 -25.19
C LYS A 264 14.71 -9.44 -24.56
N LYS A 265 15.41 -10.31 -25.27
CA LYS A 265 15.96 -11.55 -24.71
C LYS A 265 17.20 -11.20 -23.91
N ASN A 266 17.25 -11.63 -22.65
CA ASN A 266 18.47 -11.55 -21.87
C ASN A 266 19.48 -12.53 -22.48
N ILE A 267 20.53 -12.00 -23.07
CA ILE A 267 21.67 -12.73 -23.61
C ILE A 267 22.84 -12.10 -22.86
N THR A 268 23.53 -12.91 -22.06
CA THR A 268 24.78 -12.52 -21.39
C THR A 268 25.77 -11.94 -22.36
#